data_AF-A0A7S2R8N3-F1
#
_entry.id   AF-A0A7S2R8N3-F1
#
_cell.length_a   1.000
_cell.length_b   1.000
_cell.length_c   1.000
_cell.angle_alpha   90.00
_cell.angle_beta   90.00
_cell.angle_gamma   90.00
#
_symmetry.space_group_name_H-M   'P 1'
#
loop_
_entity.id
_entity.type
_entity.pdbx_description
1 polymer ?
#
loop_
_entity_poly.entity_id
_entity_poly.type
_entity_poly.pdbx_seq_one_letter_code
_entity_poly.pdbx_strand_id
1 'polypeptide(L)'
;MGRCEEEAMTIVKAFEAAKVPLWVAYYRRAHPTWVKLRSMLEQEELGEIRWVEYSLDCEISDDVADFVASNGAAPLPWRLDPQMSGGGLAMDVGVHAMDLLSYLLGNVEVTSTRVSQSAAYKFTPVEDYVLCNLSCTGYQSEAIPGIARWDFAQPKGRGKREMLRIVGTNKIVEAKPLASDGLRIFSHRMLHLHNPMAVTALLPPITPTS
;
A
#
# COMPACT_ATOMS: atom_id res chain seq x y z
N MET A 1 17.47 -6.09 0.39
CA MET A 1 18.63 -6.93 -0.01
C MET A 1 19.92 -6.37 0.58
N GLY A 2 20.16 -5.05 0.47
CA GLY A 2 21.10 -4.31 1.33
C GLY A 2 20.35 -3.22 2.12
N ARG A 3 21.06 -2.46 2.95
CA ARG A 3 20.49 -1.34 3.73
C ARG A 3 20.28 -0.09 2.90
N CYS A 4 21.03 0.05 1.80
CA CYS A 4 20.91 1.13 0.84
C CYS A 4 21.11 0.60 -0.59
N GLU A 5 20.86 1.46 -1.56
CA GLU A 5 21.07 1.16 -2.98
C GLU A 5 22.50 0.71 -3.28
N GLU A 6 23.51 1.40 -2.74
CA GLU A 6 24.92 1.08 -2.99
C GLU A 6 25.28 -0.35 -2.55
N GLU A 7 24.83 -0.77 -1.37
CA GLU A 7 25.02 -2.14 -0.89
C GLU A 7 24.28 -3.15 -1.77
N ALA A 8 23.03 -2.84 -2.15
CA ALA A 8 22.26 -3.71 -3.04
C ALA A 8 22.97 -3.88 -4.40
N MET A 9 23.49 -2.79 -4.97
CA MET A 9 24.23 -2.82 -6.24
C MET A 9 25.56 -3.56 -6.13
N THR A 10 26.22 -3.50 -4.97
CA THR A 10 27.43 -4.29 -4.70
C THR A 10 27.11 -5.79 -4.72
N ILE A 11 26.00 -6.20 -4.11
CA ILE A 11 25.54 -7.60 -4.15
C ILE A 11 25.20 -8.00 -5.59
N VAL A 12 24.44 -7.19 -6.33
CA VAL A 12 24.08 -7.46 -7.73
C VAL A 12 25.34 -7.70 -8.58
N LYS A 13 26.30 -6.79 -8.54
CA LYS A 13 27.56 -6.90 -9.30
C LYS A 13 28.36 -8.16 -8.95
N ALA A 14 28.37 -8.55 -7.67
CA ALA A 14 29.07 -9.76 -7.23
C ALA A 14 28.45 -11.03 -7.83
N PHE A 15 27.11 -11.12 -7.84
CA PHE A 15 26.39 -12.26 -8.43
C PHE A 15 26.51 -12.29 -9.96
N GLU A 16 26.46 -11.14 -10.62
CA GLU A 16 26.71 -11.01 -12.06
C GLU A 16 28.12 -11.49 -12.44
N ALA A 17 29.15 -11.03 -11.70
CA ALA A 17 30.53 -11.45 -11.92
C ALA A 17 30.73 -12.96 -11.69
N ALA A 18 30.05 -13.51 -10.69
CA ALA A 18 30.07 -14.95 -10.40
C ALA A 18 29.21 -15.78 -11.38
N LYS A 19 28.38 -15.14 -12.22
CA LYS A 19 27.38 -15.78 -13.09
C LYS A 19 26.43 -16.71 -12.32
N VAL A 20 26.10 -16.34 -11.09
CA VAL A 20 25.15 -17.06 -10.24
C VAL A 20 23.86 -16.25 -10.15
N PRO A 21 22.69 -16.89 -10.31
CA PRO A 21 21.43 -16.18 -10.19
C PRO A 21 21.18 -15.67 -8.76
N LEU A 22 20.54 -14.51 -8.68
CA LEU A 22 20.22 -13.80 -7.44
C LEU A 22 18.70 -13.62 -7.34
N TRP A 23 18.14 -14.00 -6.20
CA TRP A 23 16.71 -13.81 -5.92
C TRP A 23 16.50 -13.12 -4.59
N VAL A 24 15.53 -12.21 -4.54
CA VAL A 24 15.06 -11.60 -3.29
C VAL A 24 13.81 -12.34 -2.83
N ALA A 25 13.71 -12.58 -1.52
CA ALA A 25 12.60 -13.29 -0.90
C ALA A 25 11.30 -12.46 -0.83
N TYR A 26 10.83 -11.93 -1.96
CA TYR A 26 9.50 -11.36 -2.11
C TYR A 26 8.44 -12.45 -2.27
N TYR A 27 8.33 -13.31 -1.25
CA TYR A 27 7.46 -14.49 -1.21
C TYR A 27 5.99 -14.17 -1.45
N ARG A 28 5.58 -12.92 -1.19
CA ARG A 28 4.21 -12.45 -1.38
C ARG A 28 3.71 -12.65 -2.81
N ARG A 29 4.59 -12.59 -3.81
CA ARG A 29 4.22 -12.87 -5.21
C ARG A 29 3.59 -14.26 -5.42
N ALA A 30 3.85 -15.21 -4.51
CA ALA A 30 3.28 -16.56 -4.54
C ALA A 30 2.02 -16.75 -3.68
N HIS A 31 1.56 -15.73 -2.94
CA HIS A 31 0.35 -15.85 -2.12
C HIS A 31 -0.90 -16.01 -3.02
N PRO A 32 -1.82 -16.95 -2.73
CA PRO A 32 -2.97 -17.24 -3.61
C PRO A 32 -3.82 -16.02 -3.98
N THR A 33 -4.05 -15.09 -3.03
CA THR A 33 -4.76 -13.82 -3.27
C THR A 33 -4.09 -13.00 -4.38
N TRP A 34 -2.76 -12.88 -4.32
CA TRP A 34 -1.98 -12.07 -5.25
C TRP A 34 -1.83 -12.75 -6.60
N VAL A 35 -1.69 -14.08 -6.62
CA VAL A 35 -1.73 -14.89 -7.84
C VAL A 35 -3.09 -14.74 -8.55
N LYS A 36 -4.20 -14.79 -7.81
CA LYS A 36 -5.54 -14.62 -8.40
C LYS A 36 -5.75 -13.21 -8.93
N LEU A 37 -5.37 -12.18 -8.16
CA LEU A 37 -5.49 -10.79 -8.61
C LEU A 37 -4.65 -10.54 -9.87
N ARG A 38 -3.41 -11.05 -9.92
CA ARG A 38 -2.57 -10.97 -11.11
C ARG A 38 -3.23 -11.62 -12.32
N SER A 39 -3.78 -12.83 -12.16
CA SER A 39 -4.50 -13.51 -13.24
C SER A 39 -5.70 -12.70 -13.74
N MET A 40 -6.42 -11.98 -12.87
CA MET A 40 -7.53 -11.12 -13.27
C MET A 40 -7.06 -9.89 -14.07
N LEU A 41 -5.91 -9.32 -13.69
CA LEU A 41 -5.27 -8.22 -14.42
C LEU A 41 -4.80 -8.69 -15.81
N GLU A 42 -4.11 -9.83 -15.89
CA GLU A 42 -3.65 -10.42 -17.16
C GLU A 42 -4.79 -10.81 -18.10
N GLN A 43 -5.98 -11.11 -17.55
CA GLN A 43 -7.20 -11.39 -18.32
C GLN A 43 -8.05 -10.13 -18.59
N GLU A 44 -7.53 -8.94 -18.25
CA GLU A 44 -8.19 -7.65 -18.41
C GLU A 44 -9.58 -7.58 -17.75
N GLU A 45 -9.84 -8.40 -16.72
CA GLU A 45 -11.16 -8.51 -16.09
C GLU A 45 -11.62 -7.21 -15.42
N LEU A 46 -10.67 -6.36 -15.01
CA LEU A 46 -10.92 -5.08 -14.37
C LEU A 46 -11.12 -3.96 -15.41
N GLY A 47 -10.79 -4.18 -16.68
CA GLY A 47 -10.70 -3.13 -17.71
C GLY A 47 -9.53 -2.18 -17.47
N GLU A 48 -9.67 -0.93 -17.92
CA GLU A 48 -8.62 0.09 -17.72
C GLU A 48 -8.52 0.48 -16.25
N ILE A 49 -7.31 0.46 -15.70
CA ILE A 49 -7.07 0.76 -14.29
C ILE A 49 -7.01 2.27 -14.10
N ARG A 50 -7.77 2.77 -13.13
CA ARG A 50 -7.96 4.20 -12.83
C ARG A 50 -7.29 4.64 -11.54
N TRP A 51 -7.17 3.73 -10.57
CA TRP A 51 -6.65 4.06 -9.25
C TRP A 51 -6.13 2.82 -8.52
N VAL A 52 -5.07 3.00 -7.75
CA VAL A 52 -4.57 2.01 -6.79
C VAL A 52 -4.39 2.62 -5.40
N GLU A 53 -4.79 1.89 -4.38
CA GLU A 53 -4.59 2.26 -2.99
C GLU A 53 -4.07 1.05 -2.20
N TYR A 54 -2.97 1.24 -1.50
CA TYR A 54 -2.43 0.26 -0.56
C TYR A 54 -2.43 0.82 0.85
N SER A 55 -2.82 -0.01 1.82
CA SER A 55 -2.61 0.28 3.23
C SER A 55 -2.13 -0.94 4.02
N LEU A 56 -1.20 -0.68 4.95
CA LEU A 56 -0.83 -1.61 6.01
C LEU A 56 -0.93 -0.92 7.36
N ASP A 57 -1.86 -1.40 8.18
CA ASP A 57 -2.01 -1.02 9.57
C ASP A 57 -1.43 -2.15 10.44
N CYS A 58 -0.44 -1.83 11.24
CA CYS A 58 0.17 -2.72 12.22
C CYS A 58 0.00 -2.11 13.61
N GLU A 59 -0.36 -2.95 14.57
CA GLU A 59 -0.21 -2.58 15.97
C GLU A 59 1.26 -2.27 16.28
N ILE A 60 1.48 -1.36 17.22
CA ILE A 60 2.80 -1.18 17.82
C ILE A 60 3.32 -2.55 18.29
N SER A 61 4.56 -2.89 17.95
CA SER A 61 5.18 -4.15 18.37
C SER A 61 5.64 -4.08 19.84
N ASP A 62 5.75 -5.24 20.50
CA ASP A 62 6.11 -5.28 21.92
C ASP A 62 7.51 -4.70 22.18
N ASP A 63 8.47 -4.95 21.28
CA ASP A 63 9.83 -4.40 21.36
C ASP A 63 9.87 -2.86 21.31
N VAL A 64 9.04 -2.24 20.48
CA VAL A 64 8.88 -0.77 20.44
C VAL A 64 8.20 -0.28 21.72
N ALA A 65 7.12 -0.93 22.14
CA ALA A 65 6.36 -0.53 23.33
C ALA A 65 7.23 -0.60 24.60
N ASP A 66 8.02 -1.67 24.76
CA ASP A 66 8.94 -1.87 25.88
C ASP A 66 10.08 -0.83 25.87
N PHE A 67 10.65 -0.56 24.69
CA PHE A 67 11.68 0.48 24.53
C PHE A 67 11.15 1.86 24.93
N VAL A 68 9.96 2.23 24.46
CA VAL A 68 9.32 3.51 24.81
C VAL A 68 8.97 3.58 26.30
N ALA A 69 8.45 2.49 26.88
CA ALA A 69 8.15 2.39 28.31
C ALA A 69 9.41 2.53 29.19
N SER A 70 10.57 2.13 28.68
CA SER A 70 11.87 2.34 29.33
C SER A 70 12.41 3.78 29.20
N ASN A 71 11.67 4.70 28.59
CA ASN A 71 12.14 6.03 28.19
C ASN A 71 13.41 6.01 27.32
N GLY A 72 13.54 4.97 26.48
CA GLY A 72 14.71 4.77 25.63
C GLY A 72 15.97 4.30 26.37
N ALA A 73 15.85 3.82 27.61
CA ALA A 73 16.97 3.27 28.38
C ALA A 73 17.32 1.82 28.02
N ALA A 74 16.36 1.07 27.48
CA ALA A 74 16.60 -0.27 26.94
C ALA A 74 17.41 -0.20 25.61
N PRO A 75 18.08 -1.29 25.19
CA PRO A 75 18.71 -1.34 23.88
C PRO A 75 17.70 -1.07 22.76
N LEU A 76 18.07 -0.22 21.79
CA LEU A 76 17.23 0.08 20.63
C LEU A 76 17.06 -1.19 19.77
N PRO A 77 15.82 -1.64 19.48
CA PRO A 77 15.59 -2.75 18.57
C PRO A 77 16.20 -2.48 17.20
N TRP A 78 16.87 -3.48 16.60
CA TRP A 78 17.61 -3.29 15.33
C TRP A 78 16.74 -2.77 14.17
N ARG A 79 15.44 -3.08 14.17
CA ARG A 79 14.47 -2.60 13.15
C ARG A 79 14.18 -1.11 13.27
N LEU A 80 14.50 -0.50 14.41
CA LEU A 80 14.37 0.92 14.69
C LEU A 80 15.71 1.65 14.61
N ASP A 81 16.80 0.95 14.26
CA ASP A 81 18.12 1.53 14.05
C ASP A 81 18.41 1.62 12.53
N PRO A 82 18.29 2.81 11.91
CA PRO A 82 18.53 3.00 10.48
C PRO A 82 19.92 2.54 10.02
N GLN A 83 20.93 2.54 10.90
CA GLN A 83 22.28 2.08 10.54
C GLN A 83 22.32 0.56 10.34
N MET A 84 21.44 -0.18 11.02
CA MET A 84 21.31 -1.62 10.89
C MET A 84 20.26 -2.03 9.86
N SER A 85 19.09 -1.38 9.86
CA SER A 85 17.94 -1.75 9.02
C SER A 85 17.91 -1.06 7.64
N GLY A 86 18.59 0.08 7.49
CA GLY A 86 18.47 0.94 6.31
C GLY A 86 17.29 1.92 6.35
N GLY A 87 16.52 1.96 7.44
CA GLY A 87 15.40 2.88 7.64
C GLY A 87 14.40 2.41 8.70
N GLY A 88 13.19 2.97 8.71
CA GLY A 88 12.12 2.49 9.60
C GLY A 88 11.45 1.20 9.13
N LEU A 89 10.34 0.86 9.76
CA LEU A 89 9.55 -0.32 9.40
C LEU A 89 8.96 -0.24 7.98
N ALA A 90 8.86 0.96 7.38
CA ALA A 90 8.50 1.10 5.98
C ALA A 90 9.58 0.49 5.05
N MET A 91 10.86 0.59 5.42
CA MET A 91 11.96 -0.02 4.67
C MET A 91 12.09 -1.53 4.94
N ASP A 92 11.78 -1.98 6.16
CA ASP A 92 11.81 -3.42 6.51
C ASP A 92 10.60 -4.18 5.94
N VAL A 93 9.39 -3.69 6.22
CA VAL A 93 8.13 -4.37 5.91
C VAL A 93 7.43 -3.75 4.68
N GLY A 94 7.46 -2.43 4.56
CA GLY A 94 6.71 -1.71 3.51
C GLY A 94 7.21 -1.96 2.10
N VAL A 95 8.50 -2.25 1.91
CA VAL A 95 9.11 -2.62 0.61
C VAL A 95 8.44 -3.83 -0.04
N HIS A 96 7.89 -4.75 0.74
CA HIS A 96 7.14 -5.89 0.23
C HIS A 96 5.86 -5.46 -0.52
N ALA A 97 5.24 -4.35 -0.12
CA ALA A 97 4.08 -3.81 -0.80
C ALA A 97 4.47 -3.09 -2.10
N MET A 98 5.60 -2.37 -2.09
CA MET A 98 6.14 -1.73 -3.29
C MET A 98 6.51 -2.77 -4.36
N ASP A 99 7.15 -3.87 -3.94
CA ASP A 99 7.40 -5.01 -4.81
C ASP A 99 6.11 -5.62 -5.39
N LEU A 100 5.10 -5.80 -4.54
CA LEU A 100 3.81 -6.36 -4.95
C LEU A 100 3.09 -5.45 -5.94
N LEU A 101 3.06 -4.14 -5.70
CA LEU A 101 2.50 -3.17 -6.62
C LEU A 101 3.23 -3.21 -7.96
N SER A 102 4.55 -3.31 -7.93
CA SER A 102 5.33 -3.40 -9.16
C SER A 102 5.07 -4.70 -9.92
N TYR A 103 4.94 -5.80 -9.20
CA TYR A 103 4.57 -7.10 -9.75
C TYR A 103 3.20 -7.11 -10.43
N LEU A 104 2.24 -6.32 -9.93
CA LEU A 104 0.88 -6.26 -10.45
C LEU A 104 0.68 -5.20 -11.54
N LEU A 105 1.33 -4.04 -11.41
CA LEU A 105 1.02 -2.83 -12.19
C LEU A 105 2.23 -2.22 -12.92
N GLY A 106 3.39 -2.89 -12.92
CA GLY A 106 4.58 -2.49 -13.65
C GLY A 106 5.57 -1.66 -12.83
N ASN A 107 6.19 -0.64 -13.41
CA ASN A 107 7.11 0.22 -12.67
C ASN A 107 6.33 1.15 -11.71
N VAL A 108 6.81 1.31 -10.47
CA VAL A 108 6.19 2.16 -9.45
C VAL A 108 7.11 3.32 -9.12
N GLU A 109 6.63 4.54 -9.36
CA GLU A 109 7.32 5.77 -8.98
C GLU A 109 6.62 6.41 -7.78
N VAL A 110 7.41 6.83 -6.79
CA VAL A 110 6.92 7.63 -5.66
C VAL A 110 7.05 9.11 -6.02
N THR A 111 5.92 9.78 -6.23
CA THR A 111 5.88 11.18 -6.67
C THR A 111 5.99 12.16 -5.50
N SER A 112 5.56 11.74 -4.31
CA SER A 112 5.81 12.48 -3.07
C SER A 112 5.58 11.60 -1.85
N THR A 113 6.22 11.96 -0.75
CA THR A 113 6.11 11.25 0.53
C THR A 113 5.73 12.20 1.66
N ARG A 114 5.01 11.68 2.64
CA ARG A 114 4.80 12.25 3.95
C ARG A 114 5.17 11.19 4.98
N VAL A 115 5.95 11.59 5.97
CA VAL A 115 6.32 10.74 7.10
C VAL A 115 5.95 11.46 8.39
N SER A 116 5.60 10.70 9.42
CA SER A 116 5.46 11.23 10.77
C SER A 116 5.93 10.22 11.81
N GLN A 117 6.16 10.72 13.01
CA GLN A 117 6.44 9.93 14.19
C GLN A 117 5.46 10.36 15.29
N SER A 118 4.64 9.44 15.76
CA SER A 118 3.75 9.68 16.90
C SER A 118 4.46 9.48 18.24
N ALA A 119 3.76 9.81 19.33
CA ALA A 119 4.25 9.54 20.68
C ALA A 119 4.50 8.04 20.96
N ALA A 120 3.88 7.14 20.18
CA ALA A 120 4.06 5.70 20.28
C ALA A 120 5.48 5.25 19.86
N TYR A 121 6.22 6.09 19.13
CA TYR A 121 7.59 5.83 18.67
C TYR A 121 8.58 6.83 19.27
N LYS A 122 8.22 7.44 20.41
CA LYS A 122 9.10 8.38 21.11
C LYS A 122 10.46 7.76 21.40
N PHE A 123 11.52 8.55 21.32
CA PHE A 123 12.92 8.14 21.50
C PHE A 123 13.49 7.24 20.40
N THR A 124 12.70 6.84 19.40
CA THR A 124 13.21 6.13 18.22
C THR A 124 13.66 7.13 17.16
N PRO A 125 14.63 6.79 16.30
CA PRO A 125 15.07 7.64 15.19
C PRO A 125 14.31 7.35 13.88
N VAL A 126 13.16 6.66 13.92
CA VAL A 126 12.41 6.20 12.74
C VAL A 126 10.96 6.66 12.76
N GLU A 127 10.38 6.75 11.58
CA GLU A 127 8.96 7.04 11.35
C GLU A 127 8.05 5.85 11.72
N ASP A 128 6.82 6.17 12.14
CA ASP A 128 5.78 5.17 12.39
C ASP A 128 4.60 5.26 11.42
N TYR A 129 4.54 6.34 10.66
CA TYR A 129 3.57 6.52 9.61
C TYR A 129 4.24 7.04 8.33
N VAL A 130 3.91 6.42 7.21
CA VAL A 130 4.37 6.81 5.88
C VAL A 130 3.17 6.84 4.94
N LEU A 131 3.07 7.90 4.14
CA LEU A 131 2.15 8.01 3.01
C LEU A 131 2.94 8.41 1.77
N CYS A 132 2.83 7.61 0.73
CA CYS A 132 3.40 7.86 -0.59
C CYS A 132 2.30 8.08 -1.61
N ASN A 133 2.40 9.15 -2.40
CA ASN A 133 1.68 9.26 -3.66
C ASN A 133 2.48 8.51 -4.74
N LEU A 134 1.78 7.77 -5.59
CA LEU A 134 2.34 6.84 -6.55
C LEU A 134 1.91 7.15 -7.97
N SER A 135 2.79 6.82 -8.91
CA SER A 135 2.52 6.72 -10.34
C SER A 135 3.01 5.36 -10.83
N CYS A 136 2.10 4.49 -11.28
CA CYS A 136 2.45 3.17 -11.81
C CYS A 136 2.41 3.18 -13.34
N THR A 137 3.42 2.62 -13.99
CA THR A 137 3.57 2.62 -15.46
C THR A 137 3.95 1.25 -15.99
N GLY A 138 3.71 0.98 -17.28
CA GLY A 138 4.13 -0.26 -17.93
C GLY A 138 3.11 -1.41 -17.88
N TYR A 139 2.04 -1.29 -17.10
CA TYR A 139 0.88 -2.19 -17.20
C TYR A 139 -0.06 -1.80 -18.35
N GLN A 140 -0.32 -0.49 -18.50
CA GLN A 140 -1.13 0.09 -19.58
C GLN A 140 -0.43 1.35 -20.13
N SER A 141 -0.97 1.96 -21.19
CA SER A 141 -0.35 3.14 -21.83
C SER A 141 -0.30 4.36 -20.90
N GLU A 142 -1.38 4.62 -20.18
CA GLU A 142 -1.50 5.74 -19.25
C GLU A 142 -1.00 5.35 -17.85
N ALA A 143 -0.34 6.30 -17.18
CA ALA A 143 0.08 6.11 -15.80
C ALA A 143 -1.12 5.94 -14.87
N ILE A 144 -1.04 4.98 -13.96
CA ILE A 144 -2.06 4.70 -12.94
C ILE A 144 -1.68 5.47 -11.67
N PRO A 145 -2.46 6.50 -11.27
CA PRO A 145 -2.21 7.19 -10.02
C PRO A 145 -2.63 6.34 -8.83
N GLY A 146 -2.01 6.60 -7.68
CA GLY A 146 -2.40 5.92 -6.46
C GLY A 146 -1.72 6.41 -5.21
N ILE A 147 -1.97 5.69 -4.11
CA ILE A 147 -1.29 5.90 -2.83
C ILE A 147 -0.88 4.57 -2.20
N ALA A 148 0.18 4.61 -1.39
CA ALA A 148 0.49 3.58 -0.43
C ALA A 148 0.73 4.20 0.94
N ARG A 149 0.11 3.64 1.98
CA ARG A 149 0.33 4.08 3.36
C ARG A 149 0.67 2.95 4.30
N TRP A 150 1.46 3.26 5.30
CA TRP A 150 1.84 2.37 6.38
C TRP A 150 1.63 3.09 7.71
N ASP A 151 1.02 2.41 8.66
CA ASP A 151 0.85 2.86 10.03
C ASP A 151 1.28 1.73 10.96
N PHE A 152 2.35 1.94 11.72
CA PHE A 152 2.94 0.96 12.63
C PHE A 152 2.68 1.28 14.11
N ALA A 153 1.80 2.24 14.37
CA ALA A 153 1.49 2.74 15.72
C ALA A 153 0.02 2.49 16.12
N GLN A 154 -0.64 1.52 15.48
CA GLN A 154 -2.02 1.21 15.83
C GLN A 154 -2.13 0.69 17.28
N PRO A 155 -3.24 0.97 17.98
CA PRO A 155 -3.45 0.45 19.33
C PRO A 155 -3.43 -1.08 19.36
N LYS A 156 -2.92 -1.65 20.45
CA LYS A 156 -2.93 -3.10 20.71
C LYS A 156 -4.36 -3.68 20.63
N GLY A 157 -4.49 -4.91 20.14
CA GLY A 157 -5.76 -5.64 19.98
C GLY A 157 -6.53 -5.39 18.67
N ARG A 158 -5.96 -4.61 17.74
CA ARG A 158 -6.49 -4.25 16.42
C ARG A 158 -6.05 -5.17 15.26
N GLY A 159 -5.10 -6.07 15.50
CA GLY A 159 -4.42 -6.93 14.55
C GLY A 159 -3.60 -6.17 13.50
N LYS A 160 -2.96 -6.95 12.62
CA LYS A 160 -2.43 -6.43 11.35
C LYS A 160 -3.56 -6.42 10.32
N ARG A 161 -3.74 -5.29 9.63
CA ARG A 161 -4.70 -5.17 8.53
C ARG A 161 -3.99 -4.67 7.30
N GLU A 162 -4.11 -5.44 6.24
CA GLU A 162 -3.58 -5.10 4.94
C GLU A 162 -4.72 -4.99 3.95
N MET A 163 -4.65 -3.98 3.08
CA MET A 163 -5.63 -3.77 2.03
C MET A 163 -4.94 -3.25 0.77
N LEU A 164 -5.22 -3.89 -0.37
CA LEU A 164 -4.94 -3.37 -1.70
C LEU A 164 -6.27 -3.19 -2.42
N ARG A 165 -6.54 -1.97 -2.89
CA ARG A 165 -7.71 -1.64 -3.70
C ARG A 165 -7.28 -1.20 -5.09
N ILE A 166 -7.79 -1.88 -6.10
CA ILE A 166 -7.59 -1.53 -7.51
C ILE A 166 -8.93 -1.20 -8.12
N VAL A 167 -9.06 -0.01 -8.68
CA VAL A 167 -10.26 0.48 -9.36
C VAL A 167 -10.02 0.38 -10.87
N GLY A 168 -10.71 -0.54 -11.52
CA GLY A 168 -10.80 -0.58 -12.97
C GLY A 168 -12.15 -0.08 -13.48
N THR A 169 -12.27 0.10 -14.79
CA THR A 169 -13.54 0.51 -15.44
C THR A 169 -14.65 -0.52 -15.26
N ASN A 170 -14.31 -1.81 -15.20
CA ASN A 170 -15.29 -2.90 -15.16
C ASN A 170 -15.53 -3.41 -13.73
N LYS A 171 -14.48 -3.47 -12.91
CA LYS A 171 -14.51 -4.04 -11.55
C LYS A 171 -13.65 -3.23 -10.60
N ILE A 172 -14.03 -3.25 -9.32
CA ILE A 172 -13.18 -2.84 -8.21
C ILE A 172 -12.79 -4.10 -7.45
N VAL A 173 -11.50 -4.25 -7.14
CA VAL A 173 -11.01 -5.34 -6.31
C VAL A 173 -10.44 -4.79 -5.03
N GLU A 174 -10.85 -5.37 -3.90
CA GLU A 174 -10.21 -5.18 -2.59
C GLU A 174 -9.62 -6.50 -2.12
N ALA A 175 -8.31 -6.53 -1.93
CA ALA A 175 -7.58 -7.69 -1.46
C ALA A 175 -7.06 -7.45 -0.04
N LYS A 176 -7.44 -8.32 0.90
CA LYS A 176 -7.11 -8.25 2.33
C LYS A 176 -6.58 -9.61 2.78
N PRO A 177 -5.36 -10.01 2.42
CA PRO A 177 -4.86 -11.37 2.65
C PRO A 177 -4.70 -11.72 4.14
N LEU A 178 -4.58 -10.71 5.01
CA LEU A 178 -4.47 -10.90 6.46
C LEU A 178 -5.83 -10.94 7.17
N ALA A 179 -6.91 -10.62 6.45
CA ALA A 179 -8.26 -10.67 6.97
C ALA A 179 -8.99 -11.92 6.45
N SER A 180 -9.96 -12.41 7.24
CA SER A 180 -10.70 -13.65 6.96
C SER A 180 -11.52 -13.61 5.67
N ASP A 181 -11.76 -12.41 5.13
CA ASP A 181 -12.54 -12.15 3.93
C ASP A 181 -11.71 -12.14 2.64
N GLY A 182 -10.37 -12.25 2.71
CA GLY A 182 -9.51 -12.55 1.56
C GLY A 182 -9.65 -11.55 0.39
N LEU A 183 -10.18 -12.00 -0.75
CA LEU A 183 -10.38 -11.18 -1.95
C LEU A 183 -11.86 -10.84 -2.13
N ARG A 184 -12.19 -9.55 -2.14
CA ARG A 184 -13.52 -9.02 -2.44
C ARG A 184 -13.53 -8.39 -3.83
N ILE A 185 -14.48 -8.79 -4.66
CA ILE A 185 -14.64 -8.28 -6.03
C ILE A 185 -16.00 -7.62 -6.12
N PHE A 186 -16.01 -6.36 -6.50
CA PHE A 186 -17.21 -5.58 -6.75
C PHE A 186 -17.37 -5.42 -8.26
N SER A 187 -18.37 -6.07 -8.83
CA SER A 187 -18.84 -5.82 -10.19
C SER A 187 -20.01 -4.84 -10.17
N HIS A 188 -20.13 -3.99 -11.18
CA HIS A 188 -21.35 -3.19 -11.35
C HIS A 188 -22.59 -4.11 -11.46
N ARG A 189 -23.40 -4.16 -10.40
CA ARG A 189 -24.85 -4.17 -10.55
C ARG A 189 -25.28 -2.73 -10.34
N MET A 190 -25.80 -2.10 -11.38
CA MET A 190 -26.37 -0.76 -11.28
C MET A 190 -27.59 -0.85 -10.37
N LEU A 191 -27.44 -0.44 -9.10
CA LEU A 191 -28.57 -0.15 -8.25
C LEU A 191 -29.04 1.24 -8.62
N HIS A 192 -30.12 1.32 -9.40
CA HIS A 192 -30.88 2.57 -9.50
C HIS A 192 -31.51 2.86 -8.14
N LEU A 193 -30.79 3.58 -7.29
CA LEU A 193 -31.40 4.28 -6.17
C LEU A 193 -32.08 5.52 -6.76
N HIS A 194 -33.41 5.52 -6.75
CA HIS A 194 -34.19 6.70 -7.10
C HIS A 194 -33.73 7.86 -6.20
N ASN A 195 -33.18 8.93 -6.77
CA ASN A 195 -32.80 10.11 -6.03
C ASN A 195 -34.07 10.93 -5.74
N PRO A 196 -34.60 10.95 -4.50
CA PRO A 196 -35.82 11.70 -4.19
C PRO A 196 -35.65 13.22 -4.30
N MET A 197 -34.41 13.72 -4.46
CA MET A 197 -34.14 15.15 -4.64
C MET A 197 -34.19 15.61 -6.10
N ALA A 198 -34.41 14.71 -7.06
CA ALA A 198 -34.67 15.07 -8.45
C ALA A 198 -36.16 15.42 -8.66
N VAL A 199 -36.75 16.22 -7.78
CA VAL A 199 -37.99 16.94 -8.12
C VAL A 199 -37.56 18.20 -8.85
N THR A 200 -37.70 18.17 -10.16
CA THR A 200 -37.73 19.36 -11.00
C THR A 200 -38.71 20.34 -10.39
N ALA A 201 -38.20 21.41 -9.78
CA ALA A 201 -39.00 22.57 -9.46
C ALA A 201 -39.44 23.19 -10.79
N LEU A 202 -40.55 22.71 -11.34
CA LEU A 202 -41.33 23.46 -12.31
C LEU A 202 -41.88 24.66 -11.55
N LEU A 203 -41.12 25.76 -11.57
CA LEU A 203 -41.66 27.07 -11.22
C LEU A 203 -42.92 27.28 -12.08
N PRO A 204 -44.08 27.60 -11.47
CA PRO A 204 -45.26 27.90 -12.25
C PRO A 204 -44.99 29.14 -13.11
N PRO A 205 -45.54 29.22 -14.34
CA PRO A 205 -45.38 30.39 -15.19
C PRO A 205 -45.95 31.62 -14.48
N ILE A 206 -45.14 32.67 -14.38
CA ILE A 206 -45.57 33.99 -13.94
C ILE A 206 -46.53 34.52 -15.01
N THR A 207 -47.82 34.53 -14.72
CA THR A 207 -48.79 35.29 -15.51
C THR A 207 -48.67 36.76 -15.14
N PRO A 208 -48.36 37.68 -16.08
CA PRO A 208 -48.40 39.11 -15.79
C PRO A 208 -49.86 39.53 -15.61
N THR A 209 -50.18 40.13 -14.45
CA THR A 209 -51.43 40.84 -14.24
C THR A 209 -51.42 42.15 -15.03
N SER A 210 -52.53 42.40 -15.73
CA SER A 210 -52.86 43.62 -16.48
C SER A 210 -52.72 44.91 -15.69
#